data_AF-A0A963B0E1-F1
#
_entry.id   AF-A0A963B0E1-F1
#
_cell.length_a   1.000
_cell.length_b   1.000
_cell.length_c   1.000
_cell.angle_alpha   90.00
_cell.angle_beta   90.00
_cell.angle_gamma   90.00
#
_symmetry.space_group_name_H-M   'P 1'
#
loop_
_entity.id
_entity.type
_entity.pdbx_description
1 polymer ?
#
loop_
_entity_poly.entity_id
_entity_poly.type
_entity_poly.pdbx_seq_one_letter_code
_entity_poly.pdbx_strand_id
1 'polypeptide(L)'
;MAAYDYFYTFENFIGYTGDLSSHPTLYFVSNEYYGRITTQHSNESNVGRSAPKLLKGYTFRNRMMNTSGGRELRLFERNTRLGKRHKSRNALTECVNPNDRARVKARVLYLISVNTEVKPKDDEDSREFHTFVPL
;
A
#
# COMPACT_ATOMS: atom_id res chain seq x y z
N MET A 1 21.13 -4.79 -8.29
CA MET A 1 19.90 -3.99 -8.47
C MET A 1 18.86 -4.81 -9.25
N ALA A 2 18.47 -5.99 -8.77
CA ALA A 2 17.60 -6.94 -9.51
C ALA A 2 16.62 -7.75 -8.63
N ALA A 3 16.75 -7.72 -7.30
CA ALA A 3 15.92 -8.55 -6.41
C ALA A 3 14.46 -8.06 -6.29
N TYR A 4 14.21 -6.77 -6.53
CA TYR A 4 12.89 -6.16 -6.30
C TYR A 4 11.97 -6.19 -7.52
N ASP A 5 12.50 -6.37 -8.74
CA ASP A 5 11.70 -6.40 -9.95
C ASP A 5 10.79 -7.64 -10.01
N TYR A 6 11.21 -8.74 -9.40
CA TYR A 6 10.41 -9.96 -9.26
C TYR A 6 9.27 -9.82 -8.24
N PHE A 7 9.32 -8.80 -7.37
CA PHE A 7 8.26 -8.55 -6.38
C PHE A 7 7.12 -7.71 -6.97
N TYR A 8 7.45 -6.64 -7.71
CA TYR A 8 6.46 -5.73 -8.29
C TYR A 8 5.88 -6.26 -9.60
N THR A 9 5.10 -7.33 -9.48
CA THR A 9 4.44 -8.00 -10.61
C THR A 9 2.93 -7.98 -10.46
N PHE A 10 2.20 -8.22 -11.54
CA PHE A 10 0.73 -8.27 -11.49
C PHE A 10 0.22 -9.48 -10.70
N GLU A 11 1.03 -10.54 -10.59
CA GLU A 11 0.74 -11.74 -9.82
C GLU A 11 0.73 -11.46 -8.31
N ASN A 12 1.64 -10.61 -7.83
CA ASN A 12 1.71 -10.17 -6.44
C ASN A 12 0.77 -8.99 -6.14
N PHE A 13 0.09 -8.43 -7.14
CA PHE A 13 -0.81 -7.29 -6.95
C PHE A 13 -2.12 -7.72 -6.28
N ILE A 14 -2.48 -7.04 -5.18
CA ILE A 14 -3.70 -7.36 -4.41
C ILE A 14 -4.80 -6.30 -4.56
N GLY A 15 -4.43 -5.07 -4.91
CA GLY A 15 -5.39 -3.98 -5.02
C GLY A 15 -4.72 -2.62 -4.97
N TYR A 16 -5.55 -1.58 -4.94
CA TYR A 16 -5.09 -0.19 -4.96
C TYR A 16 -5.97 0.70 -4.08
N THR A 17 -5.44 1.84 -3.68
CA THR A 17 -6.21 2.91 -3.03
C THR A 17 -6.21 4.15 -3.92
N GLY A 18 -7.30 4.93 -3.87
CA GLY A 18 -7.50 6.08 -4.74
C GLY A 18 -8.06 5.70 -6.11
N ASP A 19 -8.06 6.63 -7.04
CA ASP A 19 -8.51 6.39 -8.41
C ASP A 19 -7.36 5.84 -9.27
N LEU A 20 -7.62 4.69 -9.89
CA LEU A 20 -6.66 3.98 -10.74
C LEU A 20 -6.25 4.77 -11.99
N SER A 21 -7.14 5.64 -12.48
CA SER A 21 -6.93 6.43 -13.70
C SER A 21 -6.05 7.65 -13.46
N SER A 22 -6.08 8.21 -12.26
CA SER A 22 -5.24 9.34 -11.86
C SER A 22 -3.96 8.86 -11.16
N HIS A 23 -3.95 8.87 -9.83
CA HIS A 23 -2.76 8.69 -9.01
C HIS A 23 -2.99 7.69 -7.85
N PRO A 24 -3.13 6.39 -8.16
CA PRO A 24 -3.39 5.38 -7.14
C PRO A 24 -2.13 5.06 -6.31
N THR A 25 -2.34 4.47 -5.14
CA THR A 25 -1.29 3.65 -4.51
C THR A 25 -1.60 2.18 -4.74
N LEU A 26 -0.67 1.47 -5.38
CA LEU A 26 -0.79 0.04 -5.67
C LEU A 26 -0.19 -0.77 -4.52
N TYR A 27 -0.84 -1.86 -4.15
CA TYR A 27 -0.45 -2.74 -3.06
C TYR A 27 -0.09 -4.12 -3.58
N PHE A 28 1.01 -4.67 -3.05
CA PHE A 28 1.57 -5.94 -3.46
C PHE A 28 1.86 -6.82 -2.25
N VAL A 29 1.54 -8.10 -2.37
CA VAL A 29 1.81 -9.14 -1.38
C VAL A 29 2.23 -10.41 -2.12
N SER A 30 3.30 -11.02 -1.64
CA SER A 30 3.78 -12.36 -2.03
C SER A 30 3.73 -13.27 -0.80
N ASN A 31 4.23 -14.50 -0.90
CA ASN A 31 4.30 -15.41 0.24
C ASN A 31 5.15 -14.87 1.41
N GLU A 32 6.16 -14.05 1.13
CA GLU A 32 7.15 -13.62 2.13
C GLU A 32 7.22 -12.11 2.33
N TYR A 33 6.78 -11.33 1.34
CA TYR A 33 6.98 -9.89 1.31
C TYR A 33 5.68 -9.12 1.03
N TYR A 34 5.64 -7.88 1.49
CA TYR A 34 4.65 -6.88 1.13
C TYR A 34 5.31 -5.57 0.70
N GLY A 35 4.63 -4.78 -0.11
CA GLY A 35 5.12 -3.49 -0.58
C GLY A 35 4.06 -2.70 -1.31
N ARG A 36 4.42 -1.48 -1.71
CA ARG A 36 3.53 -0.57 -2.42
C ARG A 36 4.26 0.28 -3.45
N ILE A 37 3.51 0.72 -4.45
CA ILE A 37 3.91 1.78 -5.37
C ILE A 37 2.98 2.96 -5.12
N THR A 38 3.53 4.08 -4.67
CA THR A 38 2.78 5.32 -4.45
C THR A 38 3.06 6.26 -5.61
N THR A 39 2.06 6.59 -6.44
CA THR A 39 2.29 7.45 -7.62
C THR A 39 2.23 8.94 -7.29
N GLN A 40 1.64 9.31 -6.15
CA GLN A 40 1.55 10.69 -5.71
C GLN A 40 1.44 10.76 -4.18
N HIS A 41 2.22 11.66 -3.59
CA HIS A 41 2.22 11.96 -2.17
C HIS A 41 2.71 13.39 -1.95
N SER A 42 2.31 14.05 -0.86
CA SER A 42 2.78 15.40 -0.54
C SER A 42 4.28 15.46 -0.25
N ASN A 43 4.81 14.39 0.36
CA ASN A 43 6.24 14.15 0.49
C ASN A 43 6.73 13.31 -0.71
N GLU A 44 7.58 13.89 -1.57
CA GLU A 44 8.10 13.26 -2.78
C GLU A 44 8.99 12.04 -2.50
N SER A 45 9.61 11.95 -1.31
CA SER A 45 10.36 10.77 -0.89
C SER A 45 9.47 9.52 -0.78
N ASN A 46 8.15 9.72 -0.61
CA ASN A 46 7.18 8.65 -0.52
C ASN A 46 6.63 8.20 -1.88
N VAL A 47 6.95 8.89 -2.97
CA VAL A 47 6.54 8.56 -4.35
C VAL A 47 7.51 7.54 -4.95
N GLY A 48 6.98 6.50 -5.59
CA GLY A 48 7.74 5.40 -6.20
C GLY A 48 7.51 4.05 -5.51
N ARG A 49 8.38 3.07 -5.81
CA ARG A 49 8.34 1.75 -5.17
C ARG A 49 8.92 1.84 -3.76
N SER A 50 8.23 1.27 -2.78
CA SER A 50 8.87 1.00 -1.48
C SER A 50 9.87 -0.15 -1.58
N ALA A 51 10.89 -0.20 -0.72
CA ALA A 51 11.58 -1.48 -0.51
C ALA A 51 10.57 -2.54 0.02
N PRO A 52 10.48 -3.75 -0.58
CA PRO A 52 9.66 -4.83 -0.06
C PRO A 52 10.04 -5.18 1.38
N LYS A 53 9.05 -5.40 2.24
CA LYS A 53 9.21 -5.68 3.67
C LYS A 53 8.65 -7.07 3.98
N LEU A 54 9.15 -7.71 5.04
CA LEU A 54 8.69 -9.06 5.43
C LEU A 54 7.22 -9.06 5.82
N LEU A 55 6.44 -9.96 5.23
CA LEU A 55 5.00 -10.14 5.47
C LEU A 55 4.70 -10.55 6.92
N LYS A 56 5.63 -11.20 7.62
CA LYS A 56 5.41 -11.68 8.98
C LYS A 56 5.00 -10.55 9.92
N GLY A 57 3.78 -10.64 10.47
CA GLY A 57 3.21 -9.63 11.36
C GLY A 57 2.56 -8.44 10.65
N TYR A 58 2.56 -8.41 9.31
CA TYR A 58 1.81 -7.45 8.52
C TYR A 58 0.37 -7.91 8.32
N THR A 59 -0.56 -6.99 8.50
CA THR A 59 -2.00 -7.18 8.27
C THR A 59 -2.56 -5.90 7.66
N PHE A 60 -3.54 -6.06 6.78
CA PHE A 60 -4.24 -4.94 6.17
C PHE A 60 -5.73 -5.26 6.08
N ARG A 61 -6.57 -4.25 6.24
CA ARG A 61 -8.02 -4.36 6.02
C ARG A 61 -8.65 -2.98 5.85
N ASN A 62 -9.75 -2.93 5.13
CA ASN A 62 -10.63 -1.77 5.17
C ASN A 62 -11.30 -1.67 6.54
N ARG A 63 -11.29 -0.48 7.14
CA ARG A 63 -11.93 -0.20 8.43
C ARG A 63 -12.68 1.13 8.36
N MET A 64 -13.88 1.15 8.90
CA MET A 64 -14.64 2.39 9.10
C MET A 64 -13.94 3.24 10.18
N MET A 65 -13.57 4.47 9.84
CA MET A 65 -12.85 5.39 10.73
C MET A 65 -13.57 6.72 10.86
N ASN A 66 -13.44 7.34 12.02
CA ASN A 66 -13.90 8.72 12.22
C ASN A 66 -12.91 9.68 11.57
N THR A 67 -13.44 10.63 10.82
CA THR A 67 -12.73 11.71 10.14
C THR A 67 -13.45 13.03 10.45
N SER A 68 -12.87 14.17 10.07
CA SER A 68 -13.53 15.47 10.24
C SER A 68 -14.85 15.58 9.47
N GLY A 69 -15.01 14.84 8.37
CA GLY A 69 -16.23 14.79 7.56
C GLY A 69 -17.22 13.69 7.94
N GLY A 70 -16.99 12.95 9.03
CA GLY A 70 -17.82 11.83 9.45
C GLY A 70 -17.11 10.48 9.36
N ARG A 71 -17.87 9.39 9.15
CA ARG A 71 -17.32 8.03 9.09
C ARG A 71 -16.97 7.64 7.65
N GLU A 72 -15.72 7.30 7.41
CA GLU A 72 -15.22 6.89 6.09
C GLU A 72 -14.53 5.53 6.15
N LEU A 73 -14.67 4.75 5.08
CA LEU A 73 -13.96 3.49 4.92
C LEU A 73 -12.53 3.78 4.42
N ARG A 74 -11.52 3.35 5.17
CA ARG A 74 -10.10 3.57 4.84
C ARG A 74 -9.30 2.29 5.00
N LEU A 75 -8.27 2.12 4.19
CA LEU A 75 -7.31 1.03 4.37
C LEU A 75 -6.50 1.26 5.66
N PHE A 76 -6.54 0.29 6.55
CA PHE A 76 -5.73 0.23 7.75
C PHE A 76 -4.68 -0.85 7.59
N GLU A 77 -3.41 -0.47 7.75
CA GLU A 77 -2.27 -1.36 7.71
C GLU A 77 -1.61 -1.41 9.09
N ARG A 78 -1.19 -2.59 9.53
CA ARG A 78 -0.50 -2.80 10.79
C ARG A 78 0.63 -3.80 10.60
N ASN A 79 1.82 -3.44 11.05
CA ASN A 79 2.95 -4.35 11.21
C ASN A 79 3.27 -4.50 12.70
N THR A 80 2.94 -5.64 13.30
CA THR A 80 3.13 -5.88 14.74
C THR A 80 4.60 -6.00 15.13
N ARG A 81 5.46 -6.49 14.24
CA ARG A 81 6.91 -6.63 14.50
C ARG A 81 7.62 -5.29 14.54
N LEU A 82 7.19 -4.36 13.69
CA LEU A 82 7.78 -3.02 13.61
C LEU A 82 7.07 -2.00 14.51
N GLY A 83 6.02 -2.39 15.23
CA GLY A 83 5.19 -1.46 16.01
C GLY A 83 4.42 -0.44 15.15
N LYS A 84 4.34 -0.63 13.83
CA LYS A 84 3.85 0.37 12.88
C LYS A 84 2.38 0.20 12.55
N ARG A 85 1.70 1.33 12.38
CA ARG A 85 0.32 1.42 11.91
C ARG A 85 0.26 2.52 10.86
N HIS A 86 -0.47 2.28 9.78
CA HIS A 86 -0.67 3.27 8.74
C HIS A 86 -2.16 3.31 8.36
N LYS A 87 -2.63 4.52 8.04
CA LYS A 87 -4.00 4.77 7.61
C LYS A 87 -3.92 5.43 6.24
N SER A 88 -4.46 4.77 5.22
CA SER A 88 -4.61 5.39 3.91
C SER A 88 -5.68 6.49 3.94
N ARG A 89 -5.63 7.38 2.94
CA ARG A 89 -6.71 8.35 2.67
C ARG A 89 -7.97 7.68 2.12
N ASN A 90 -7.82 6.55 1.43
CA ASN A 90 -8.90 5.83 0.76
C ASN A 90 -8.96 4.36 1.20
N ALA A 91 -10.10 3.71 1.01
CA ALA A 91 -10.23 2.25 1.11
C ALA A 91 -9.40 1.55 0.03
N LEU A 92 -9.01 0.30 0.32
CA LEU A 92 -8.45 -0.62 -0.66
C LEU A 92 -9.57 -1.13 -1.55
N THR A 93 -9.43 -0.92 -2.85
CA THR A 93 -10.18 -1.63 -3.88
C THR A 93 -9.41 -2.90 -4.22
N GLU A 94 -9.94 -4.05 -3.79
CA GLU A 94 -9.35 -5.35 -4.07
C GLU A 94 -9.61 -5.76 -5.52
N CYS A 95 -8.61 -6.35 -6.17
CA CYS A 95 -8.74 -6.83 -7.54
C CYS A 95 -9.12 -8.32 -7.57
N VAL A 96 -10.29 -8.65 -7.02
CA VAL A 96 -10.76 -10.03 -6.82
C VAL A 96 -11.53 -10.61 -8.01
N ASN A 97 -12.15 -9.78 -8.85
CA ASN A 97 -12.93 -10.25 -10.00
C ASN A 97 -12.04 -10.40 -11.25
N PRO A 98 -12.06 -11.55 -11.95
CA PRO A 98 -11.31 -11.76 -13.21
C PRO A 98 -11.57 -10.69 -14.29
N ASN A 99 -12.80 -10.19 -14.41
CA ASN A 99 -13.17 -9.16 -15.40
C ASN A 99 -12.55 -7.80 -15.05
N ASP A 100 -12.48 -7.48 -13.76
CA ASP A 100 -11.79 -6.27 -13.28
C ASP A 100 -10.28 -6.45 -13.43
N ARG A 101 -9.74 -7.65 -13.15
CA ARG A 101 -8.31 -7.94 -13.33
C ARG A 101 -7.85 -7.64 -14.75
N ALA A 102 -8.60 -8.03 -15.79
CA ALA A 102 -8.21 -7.76 -17.18
C ALA A 102 -8.09 -6.25 -17.48
N ARG A 103 -9.07 -5.44 -17.06
CA ARG A 103 -9.06 -3.98 -17.26
C ARG A 103 -7.99 -3.29 -16.42
N VAL A 104 -7.82 -3.73 -15.18
CA VAL A 104 -6.85 -3.17 -14.23
C VAL A 104 -5.42 -3.52 -14.62
N LYS A 105 -5.20 -4.69 -15.24
CA LYS A 105 -3.87 -5.21 -15.60
C LYS A 105 -3.05 -4.25 -16.44
N ALA A 106 -3.59 -3.70 -17.51
CA ALA A 106 -2.85 -2.80 -18.39
C ALA A 106 -2.34 -1.56 -17.64
N ARG A 107 -3.21 -0.95 -16.81
CA ARG A 107 -2.85 0.24 -16.02
C ARG A 107 -1.84 -0.09 -14.93
N VAL A 108 -1.99 -1.21 -14.24
CA VAL A 108 -1.04 -1.67 -13.21
C VAL A 108 0.33 -1.94 -13.82
N LEU A 109 0.39 -2.67 -14.94
CA LEU A 109 1.65 -2.94 -15.64
C LEU A 109 2.35 -1.65 -16.10
N TYR A 110 1.60 -0.68 -16.62
CA TYR A 110 2.13 0.63 -16.95
C TYR A 110 2.69 1.34 -15.70
N LEU A 111 1.95 1.37 -14.59
CA LEU A 111 2.41 2.01 -13.37
C LEU A 111 3.64 1.33 -12.77
N ILE A 112 3.73 0.00 -12.87
CA ILE A 112 4.93 -0.76 -12.52
C ILE A 112 6.11 -0.35 -13.41
N SER A 113 5.90 -0.22 -14.73
CA SER A 113 6.98 0.07 -15.69
C SER A 113 7.52 1.49 -15.58
N VAL A 114 6.69 2.48 -15.21
CA VAL A 114 7.12 3.88 -15.11
C VAL A 114 7.64 4.27 -13.71
N ASN A 115 7.32 3.52 -12.67
CA ASN A 115 7.82 3.74 -11.32
C ASN A 115 8.92 2.73 -11.01
N THR A 116 10.11 2.89 -11.58
CA THR A 116 11.22 1.91 -11.46
C THR A 116 12.10 2.11 -10.23
N GLU A 117 12.20 3.34 -9.74
CA GLU A 117 13.02 3.68 -8.57
C GLU A 117 12.46 3.04 -7.30
N VAL A 118 13.30 2.25 -6.62
CA VAL A 118 13.00 1.70 -5.30
C VAL A 118 13.60 2.61 -4.25
N LYS A 119 12.73 3.23 -3.45
CA LYS A 119 13.17 4.11 -2.36
C LYS A 119 13.27 3.32 -1.05
N PRO A 120 14.39 3.45 -0.31
CA PRO A 120 14.47 3.00 1.06
C PRO A 120 13.54 3.90 1.86
N LYS A 121 12.28 3.49 2.00
CA LYS A 121 11.27 4.35 2.62
C LYS A 121 11.60 4.53 4.10
N ASP A 122 12.01 5.74 4.49
CA ASP A 122 12.04 6.15 5.89
C ASP A 122 10.63 6.09 6.46
N ASP A 123 10.53 5.57 7.67
CA ASP A 123 9.27 5.15 8.27
C ASP A 123 8.46 6.33 8.85
N GLU A 124 8.31 7.43 8.12
CA GLU A 124 7.73 8.69 8.61
C GLU A 124 6.25 8.64 9.04
N ASP A 125 5.53 7.54 8.78
CA ASP A 125 4.15 7.39 9.27
C ASP A 125 4.05 6.72 10.66
N SER A 126 5.17 6.43 11.34
CA SER A 126 5.13 6.14 12.77
C SER A 126 4.95 7.42 13.57
N ARG A 127 3.73 7.99 13.55
CA ARG A 127 3.26 8.64 14.77
C ARG A 127 3.13 7.52 15.80
N GLU A 128 4.11 7.44 16.70
CA GLU A 128 3.94 6.75 17.98
C GLU A 128 2.69 7.31 18.64
N PHE A 129 1.56 6.63 18.49
CA PHE A 129 0.44 6.85 19.38
C PHE A 129 0.81 6.21 20.71
N HIS A 130 1.56 6.93 21.54
CA HIS A 130 1.56 6.73 22.98
C HIS A 130 0.14 6.99 23.48
N THR A 131 -0.67 5.94 23.55
CA THR A 131 -1.77 5.81 24.50
C THR A 131 -2.00 4.32 24.71
N PHE A 132 -1.06 3.72 25.42
CA PHE A 132 -1.37 2.57 26.26
C PHE A 132 -2.20 3.15 27.41
N VAL A 133 -3.52 2.99 27.37
CA VAL A 133 -4.32 2.99 28.59
C VAL A 133 -4.65 1.53 28.83
N PRO A 134 -3.91 0.81 29.69
CA PRO A 134 -4.34 -0.50 30.13
C PRO A 134 -5.62 -0.34 30.96
N LEU A 135 -6.63 -1.16 30.65
CA LEU A 135 -7.65 -1.54 31.63
C LEU A 135 -7.11 -2.74 32.41
#